data_AF-A0A2E3J8X4-F1
#
_entry.id   AF-A0A2E3J8X4-F1
#
_cell.length_a   1.000
_cell.length_b   1.000
_cell.length_c   1.000
_cell.angle_alpha   90.00
_cell.angle_beta   90.00
_cell.angle_gamma   90.00
#
_symmetry.space_group_name_H-M   'P 1'
#
loop_
_entity.id
_entity.type
_entity.pdbx_description
1 polymer ?
#
loop_
_entity_poly.entity_id
_entity_poly.type
_entity_poly.pdbx_seq_one_letter_code
_entity_poly.pdbx_strand_id
1 'polypeptide(L)'
;MLRGVAGTMPACDVTDLHAAIWDTHESGDIDQATILFNRLLPLLNFESLYGVNAYKEVLKRRGVIKSAFVRASTVKGLDTEDHTELGRILSALEDLFKL
;
A
#
# COMPACT_ATOMS: atom_id res chain seq x y z
N MET A 1 13.07 -8.82 -7.28
CA MET A 1 14.31 -8.25 -7.84
C MET A 1 15.28 -9.34 -8.35
N LEU A 2 15.22 -10.57 -7.82
CA LEU A 2 15.98 -11.78 -8.25
C LEU A 2 16.05 -12.13 -9.76
N ARG A 3 15.26 -11.49 -10.63
CA ARG A 3 15.28 -11.68 -12.10
C ARG A 3 15.76 -10.45 -12.88
N GLY A 4 16.49 -9.54 -12.23
CA GLY A 4 17.09 -8.37 -12.88
C GLY A 4 16.17 -7.15 -13.01
N VAL A 5 15.15 -7.04 -12.15
CA VAL A 5 14.33 -5.81 -12.07
C VAL A 5 15.18 -4.69 -11.44
N ALA A 6 15.25 -3.54 -12.13
CA ALA A 6 16.02 -2.36 -11.70
C ALA A 6 15.18 -1.27 -11.01
N GLY A 7 13.87 -1.51 -10.79
CA GLY A 7 13.00 -0.58 -10.11
C GLY A 7 11.54 -1.03 -10.05
N THR A 8 10.76 -0.35 -9.23
CA THR A 8 9.30 -0.53 -9.11
C THR A 8 8.61 0.83 -9.12
N MET A 9 7.39 0.90 -9.65
CA MET A 9 6.55 2.10 -9.65
C MET A 9 5.24 1.83 -8.91
N PRO A 10 5.27 1.73 -7.57
CA PRO A 10 4.07 1.54 -6.76
C PRO A 10 3.24 2.82 -6.66
N ALA A 11 2.06 2.69 -6.06
CA ALA A 11 1.30 3.85 -5.59
C ALA A 11 2.05 4.59 -4.47
N CYS A 12 1.67 5.85 -4.25
CA CYS A 12 2.42 6.77 -3.38
C CYS A 12 2.05 6.66 -1.88
N ASP A 13 1.09 5.81 -1.53
CA ASP A 13 0.40 5.74 -0.26
C ASP A 13 1.12 4.94 0.84
N VAL A 14 1.97 3.99 0.46
CA VAL A 14 2.86 3.23 1.38
C VAL A 14 4.31 3.16 0.86
N THR A 15 4.81 4.30 0.37
CA THR A 15 6.17 4.43 -0.22
C THR A 15 7.30 4.06 0.72
N ASP A 16 7.14 4.35 2.01
CA ASP A 16 8.02 3.95 3.10
C ASP A 16 8.21 2.43 3.20
N LEU A 17 7.12 1.66 3.12
CA LEU A 17 7.17 0.20 3.17
C LEU A 17 7.71 -0.38 1.86
N HIS A 18 7.37 0.20 0.71
CA HIS A 18 7.99 -0.18 -0.56
C HIS A 18 9.51 0.02 -0.56
N ALA A 19 9.99 1.16 -0.06
CA ALA A 19 11.41 1.43 0.09
C ALA A 19 12.06 0.44 1.06
N ALA A 20 11.43 0.14 2.21
CA ALA A 20 11.95 -0.83 3.16
C ALA A 20 12.10 -2.24 2.55
N ILE A 21 11.13 -2.70 1.76
CA ILE A 21 11.21 -3.98 1.03
C ILE A 21 12.37 -3.95 0.02
N TRP A 22 12.52 -2.85 -0.71
CA TRP A 22 13.59 -2.67 -1.68
C TRP A 22 14.97 -2.71 -1.02
N ASP A 23 15.18 -1.89 0.00
CA ASP A 23 16.45 -1.82 0.72
C ASP A 23 16.84 -3.15 1.36
N THR A 24 15.86 -3.86 1.95
CA THR A 24 16.08 -5.19 2.54
C THR A 24 16.44 -6.23 1.49
N HIS A 25 15.82 -6.17 0.30
CA HIS A 25 16.20 -7.05 -0.80
C HIS A 25 17.62 -6.74 -1.30
N GLU A 26 17.95 -5.46 -1.49
CA GLU A 26 19.28 -5.04 -1.97
C GLU A 26 20.40 -5.31 -0.96
N SER A 27 20.10 -5.38 0.34
CA SER A 27 21.07 -5.82 1.36
C SER A 27 21.33 -7.33 1.34
N GLY A 28 20.62 -8.09 0.50
CA GLY A 28 20.74 -9.55 0.37
C GLY A 28 19.88 -10.36 1.35
N ASP A 29 19.07 -9.72 2.19
CA ASP A 29 18.17 -10.42 3.12
C ASP A 29 16.84 -10.74 2.42
N ILE A 30 16.90 -11.72 1.52
CA ILE A 30 15.77 -12.09 0.66
C ILE A 30 14.59 -12.63 1.47
N ASP A 31 14.85 -13.34 2.58
CA ASP A 31 13.82 -13.91 3.43
C ASP A 31 13.04 -12.81 4.14
N GLN A 32 13.72 -11.83 4.73
CA GLN A 32 13.05 -10.71 5.38
C GLN A 32 12.30 -9.82 4.37
N ALA A 33 12.88 -9.58 3.20
CA ALA A 33 12.19 -8.85 2.13
C ALA A 33 10.90 -9.57 1.70
N THR A 34 10.93 -10.91 1.63
CA THR A 34 9.77 -11.75 1.32
C THR A 34 8.70 -11.68 2.42
N ILE A 35 9.11 -11.69 3.70
CA ILE A 35 8.18 -11.52 4.83
C ILE A 35 7.49 -10.16 4.76
N LEU A 36 8.24 -9.08 4.55
CA LEU A 36 7.68 -7.73 4.43
C LEU A 36 6.73 -7.62 3.23
N PHE A 37 7.11 -8.17 2.09
CA PHE A 37 6.26 -8.20 0.91
C PHE A 37 4.96 -8.96 1.16
N ASN A 38 5.03 -10.13 1.80
CA ASN A 38 3.85 -10.93 2.14
C ASN A 38 2.89 -10.20 3.09
N ARG A 39 3.41 -9.39 4.02
CA ARG A 39 2.59 -8.54 4.87
C ARG A 39 1.89 -7.44 4.09
N LEU A 40 2.56 -6.88 3.07
CA LEU A 40 2.01 -5.83 2.21
C LEU A 40 0.99 -6.35 1.17
N LEU A 41 1.06 -7.63 0.78
CA LEU A 41 0.21 -8.24 -0.25
C LEU A 41 -1.32 -7.98 -0.11
N PRO A 42 -1.94 -8.06 1.09
CA PRO A 42 -3.36 -7.77 1.24
C PRO A 42 -3.73 -6.35 0.79
N LEU A 43 -2.87 -5.36 1.07
CA LEU A 43 -3.08 -3.99 0.64
C LEU A 43 -2.96 -3.86 -0.89
N LEU A 44 -1.95 -4.48 -1.50
CA LEU A 44 -1.77 -4.48 -2.96
C LEU A 44 -2.95 -5.14 -3.68
N ASN A 45 -3.52 -6.20 -3.11
CA ASN A 45 -4.71 -6.84 -3.64
C ASN A 45 -5.93 -5.92 -3.54
N PHE A 46 -6.13 -5.26 -2.39
CA PHE A 46 -7.19 -4.28 -2.22
C PHE A 46 -7.06 -3.12 -3.23
N GLU A 47 -5.86 -2.56 -3.35
CA GLU A 47 -5.51 -1.52 -4.33
C GLU A 47 -5.80 -1.95 -5.78
N SER A 48 -5.50 -3.20 -6.13
CA SER A 48 -5.77 -3.71 -7.48
C SER A 48 -7.26 -3.68 -7.85
N LEU A 49 -8.16 -3.78 -6.86
CA LEU A 49 -9.60 -3.79 -7.04
C LEU A 49 -10.19 -2.38 -7.08
N TYR A 50 -9.73 -1.48 -6.21
CA TYR A 50 -10.35 -0.17 -6.00
C TYR A 50 -9.54 1.01 -6.56
N GLY A 51 -8.30 0.76 -6.99
CA GLY A 51 -7.40 1.72 -7.62
C GLY A 51 -7.28 3.02 -6.86
N VAL A 52 -7.56 4.14 -7.55
CA VAL A 52 -7.37 5.50 -7.02
C VAL A 52 -8.16 5.78 -5.73
N ASN A 53 -9.28 5.12 -5.50
CA ASN A 53 -10.00 5.29 -4.24
C ASN A 53 -9.22 4.73 -3.05
N ALA A 54 -8.60 3.56 -3.21
CA ALA A 54 -7.78 2.95 -2.17
C ALA A 54 -6.59 3.85 -1.85
N TYR A 55 -5.80 4.23 -2.87
CA TYR A 55 -4.60 5.07 -2.67
C TYR A 55 -4.93 6.36 -1.92
N LYS A 56 -6.00 7.05 -2.34
CA LYS A 56 -6.41 8.31 -1.72
C LYS A 56 -6.96 8.13 -0.32
N GLU A 57 -7.64 7.02 -0.04
CA GLU A 57 -8.15 6.71 1.30
C GLU A 57 -7.01 6.36 2.25
N VAL A 58 -6.01 5.60 1.81
CA VAL A 58 -4.79 5.32 2.59
C VAL A 58 -4.05 6.62 2.90
N LEU A 59 -3.80 7.48 1.90
CA LEU A 59 -3.16 8.79 2.11
C LEU A 59 -3.93 9.68 3.10
N LYS A 60 -5.27 9.64 3.05
CA LYS A 60 -6.11 10.40 3.99
C LYS A 60 -6.02 9.82 5.41
N ARG A 61 -6.09 8.50 5.56
CA ARG A 61 -6.00 7.81 6.86
C ARG A 61 -4.61 7.98 7.50
N ARG A 62 -3.56 8.03 6.68
CA ARG A 62 -2.19 8.37 7.10
C ARG A 62 -1.95 9.87 7.32
N GLY A 63 -2.96 10.71 7.16
CA GLY A 63 -2.86 12.16 7.43
C GLY A 63 -2.10 12.98 6.38
N VAL A 64 -1.70 12.37 5.25
CA VAL A 64 -0.94 13.05 4.17
C VAL A 64 -1.83 14.03 3.40
N ILE A 65 -3.11 13.70 3.22
CA ILE A 65 -4.09 14.55 2.54
C ILE A 65 -5.39 14.69 3.34
N LYS A 66 -6.13 15.79 3.13
CA LYS A 66 -7.39 16.05 3.85
C LYS A 66 -8.61 15.34 3.27
N SER A 67 -8.55 14.89 2.01
CA SER A 67 -9.72 14.35 1.30
C SER A 67 -9.36 13.25 0.32
N ALA A 68 -10.10 12.16 0.40
CA ALA A 68 -10.01 11.02 -0.51
C ALA A 68 -10.89 11.18 -1.78
N PHE A 69 -11.58 12.32 -1.96
CA PHE A 69 -12.56 12.52 -3.03
C PHE A 69 -11.99 12.30 -4.45
N VAL A 70 -12.67 11.50 -5.26
CA VAL A 70 -12.34 11.27 -6.68
C VAL A 70 -13.37 11.98 -7.56
N ARG A 71 -12.90 12.75 -8.54
CA ARG A 71 -13.77 13.59 -9.39
C ARG A 71 -14.57 12.77 -10.42
N ALA A 72 -14.01 11.68 -10.91
CA ALA A 72 -14.60 10.89 -11.98
C ALA A 72 -15.87 10.18 -11.50
N SER A 73 -17.01 10.47 -12.13
CA SER A 73 -18.31 9.89 -11.76
C SER A 73 -18.45 8.40 -12.09
N THR A 74 -17.59 7.88 -12.96
CA THR A 74 -17.53 6.45 -13.31
C THR A 74 -16.87 5.61 -12.23
N VAL A 75 -16.15 6.24 -11.29
CA VAL A 75 -15.47 5.57 -10.19
C VAL A 75 -16.41 5.55 -8.99
N LYS A 76 -16.89 4.37 -8.59
CA LYS A 76 -17.63 4.22 -7.34
C LYS A 76 -16.68 4.35 -6.17
N GLY A 77 -17.08 5.10 -5.15
CA GLY A 77 -16.35 5.16 -3.89
C GLY A 77 -16.37 3.82 -3.14
N LEU A 78 -15.53 3.71 -2.11
CA LEU A 78 -15.53 2.58 -1.20
C LEU A 78 -16.82 2.58 -0.37
N ASP A 79 -17.41 1.39 -0.19
CA ASP A 79 -18.54 1.22 0.72
C ASP A 79 -18.10 0.99 2.18
N THR A 80 -19.05 0.65 3.05
CA THR A 80 -18.77 0.51 4.49
C THR A 80 -17.90 -0.71 4.78
N GLU A 81 -18.15 -1.81 4.06
CA GLU A 81 -17.43 -3.06 4.14
C GLU A 81 -16.00 -2.89 3.62
N ASP A 82 -15.82 -2.20 2.51
CA ASP A 82 -14.52 -1.83 1.94
C ASP A 82 -13.70 -1.01 2.95
N HIS A 83 -14.33 0.00 3.58
CA HIS A 83 -13.66 0.83 4.57
C HIS A 83 -13.26 0.05 5.83
N THR A 84 -14.07 -0.94 6.22
CA THR A 84 -13.81 -1.83 7.35
C THR A 84 -12.63 -2.74 7.05
N GLU A 85 -12.61 -3.36 5.86
CA GLU A 85 -11.54 -4.25 5.44
C GLU A 85 -10.21 -3.49 5.29
N LEU A 86 -10.23 -2.33 4.64
CA LEU A 86 -9.06 -1.46 4.56
C LEU A 86 -8.55 -1.07 5.97
N GLY A 87 -9.46 -0.90 6.94
CA GLY A 87 -9.09 -0.64 8.33
C GLY A 87 -8.29 -1.79 8.96
N ARG A 88 -8.72 -3.04 8.73
CA ARG A 88 -8.01 -4.23 9.22
C ARG A 88 -6.63 -4.38 8.57
N ILE A 89 -6.57 -4.20 7.25
CA ILE A 89 -5.31 -4.27 6.48
C ILE A 89 -4.31 -3.24 7.02
N LEU A 90 -4.73 -1.98 7.19
CA LEU A 90 -3.84 -0.92 7.66
C LEU A 90 -3.39 -1.14 9.10
N SER A 91 -4.28 -1.61 9.98
CA SER A 91 -3.91 -1.94 11.36
C SER A 91 -2.85 -3.06 11.42
N ALA A 92 -2.92 -4.05 10.53
CA ALA A 92 -1.91 -5.11 10.44
C ALA A 92 -0.56 -4.64 9.86
N LEU A 93 -0.48 -3.43 9.31
CA LEU A 93 0.73 -2.83 8.74
C LEU A 93 1.29 -1.68 9.59
N GLU A 94 0.60 -1.29 10.65
CA GLU A 94 0.90 -0.07 11.42
C GLU A 94 2.31 -0.06 12.00
N ASP A 95 2.82 -1.20 12.47
CA ASP A 95 4.19 -1.35 12.98
C ASP A 95 5.27 -1.24 11.91
N LEU A 96 4.91 -1.29 10.63
CA LEU A 96 5.83 -1.17 9.50
C LEU A 96 5.91 0.24 8.93
N PHE A 97 4.95 1.10 9.24
CA PHE A 97 4.92 2.47 8.71
C PHE A 97 6.02 3.32 9.31
N LYS A 98 6.61 4.16 8.46
CA LYS A 98 7.56 5.20 8.82
C LYS A 98 6.95 6.53 8.37
N LEU A 99 6.77 7.43 9.33
CA LEU A 99 5.98 8.68 9.25
C LEU A 99 4.46 8.48 9.23
#